data_AF-A0A8H6WNB1-F1
#
_entry.id   AF-A0A8H6WNB1-F1
#
_cell.length_a   1.000
_cell.length_b   1.000
_cell.length_c   1.000
_cell.angle_alpha   90.00
_cell.angle_beta   90.00
_cell.angle_gamma   90.00
#
_symmetry.space_group_name_H-M   'P 1'
#
loop_
_entity.id
_entity.type
_entity.pdbx_description
1 polymer ?
#
loop_
_entity_poly.entity_id
_entity_poly.type
_entity_poly.pdbx_seq_one_letter_code
_entity_poly.pdbx_strand_id
1 'polypeptide(L)'
;MRLHLPRWLSSRLRLTLDQTLRFSRLTSVLKNDILLVYPATTPAHKAPPVLSPVFQEFLADAVGIDSTTVTSAWSRLKKDIWELPPPVLSNEEEDFFRKYGWKRGLTSLTLYPPSHYCDNPTCTRDNPLKKAATRQVIVYTLNKGAMPAYEVQLYCETCKTTYFPDFSVHNRVRTYYNGIPDFIQIGAHQFAERRLVGMWISLMLVAWVSATNCAKSYDLSLSQQEVYDMSSGGWQFGCKLTTNHVYDAFIILTLLDYHQRNHTNLVVPHNGEQKDRFMRAMEARNDEVIRLGQDVNDKDDDDAALEDAIADDLVEDIEWYEADAEGNVHLRRQDHPGSIGAVNEDECESSKSATGNREYTALFGRCRTHNEQLLIWPCGIIFARATFYNAEAVSNVLRFVQTVFSVPGACKPEHLVYDTNCDAKQQVEANKQQWRWFADVGMSVDVFHFLHKHSAGHVFCNENCNPILFPEMLADDGVSWYFNTSIAEQTNVWFGGYHAMLREMLPVKYNFFLDEMVRLRNLTTMAKLADD
;
A
#
# COMPACT_ATOMS: atom_id res chain seq x y z
N MET A 1 8.19 23.25 -24.94
CA MET A 1 9.06 22.92 -26.09
C MET A 1 8.29 23.24 -27.37
N ARG A 2 8.64 24.31 -28.10
CA ARG A 2 7.91 24.74 -29.32
C ARG A 2 8.36 23.84 -30.47
N LEU A 3 7.47 22.98 -30.97
CA LEU A 3 7.68 22.28 -32.24
C LEU A 3 7.66 23.31 -33.37
N HIS A 4 8.82 23.62 -33.94
CA HIS A 4 8.92 24.39 -35.18
C HIS A 4 8.49 23.51 -36.35
N LEU A 5 7.19 23.50 -36.64
CA LEU A 5 6.68 22.96 -37.90
C LEU A 5 7.16 23.87 -39.06
N PRO A 6 7.81 23.33 -40.10
CA PRO A 6 8.27 24.13 -41.24
C PRO A 6 7.12 24.86 -41.96
N ARG A 7 7.32 26.16 -42.24
CA ARG A 7 6.36 27.05 -42.96
C ARG A 7 5.85 26.51 -44.30
N TRP A 8 6.51 25.52 -44.91
CA TRP A 8 6.09 24.93 -46.18
C TRP A 8 4.96 23.89 -46.04
N LEU A 9 4.78 23.27 -44.86
CA LEU A 9 3.70 22.30 -44.60
C LEU A 9 2.30 22.96 -44.62
N SER A 10 2.18 24.20 -44.12
CA SER A 10 0.89 24.94 -44.09
C SER A 10 0.46 25.51 -45.44
N SER A 11 1.34 25.56 -46.44
CA SER A 11 1.03 26.18 -47.74
C SER A 11 0.28 25.27 -48.72
N ARG A 12 0.30 23.94 -48.49
CA ARG A 12 -0.35 22.93 -49.36
C ARG A 12 -1.41 22.08 -48.65
N LEU A 13 -1.47 22.12 -47.32
CA LEU A 13 -2.61 21.66 -46.53
C LEU A 13 -3.49 22.89 -46.31
N ARG A 14 -4.78 22.86 -46.66
CA ARG A 14 -5.72 23.95 -46.33
C ARG A 14 -6.05 23.93 -44.82
N LEU A 15 -5.02 23.91 -43.97
CA LEU A 15 -5.12 23.84 -42.52
C LEU A 15 -4.41 25.04 -41.90
N THR A 16 -5.02 25.62 -40.88
CA THR A 16 -4.33 26.58 -40.01
C THR A 16 -3.29 25.88 -39.15
N LEU A 17 -2.39 26.65 -38.52
CA LEU A 17 -1.43 26.11 -37.56
C LEU A 17 -2.14 25.42 -36.39
N ASP A 18 -3.21 26.05 -35.86
CA ASP A 18 -4.02 25.49 -34.77
C ASP A 18 -4.64 24.14 -35.16
N GLN A 19 -5.28 24.07 -36.34
CA GLN A 19 -5.86 22.83 -36.84
C GLN A 19 -4.80 21.74 -37.04
N THR A 20 -3.62 22.10 -37.53
CA THR A 20 -2.51 21.16 -37.73
C THR A 20 -2.02 20.59 -36.39
N LEU A 21 -1.85 21.44 -35.37
CA LEU A 21 -1.44 21.02 -34.04
C LEU A 21 -2.51 20.16 -33.38
N ARG A 22 -3.77 20.59 -33.42
CA ARG A 22 -4.92 19.87 -32.85
C ARG A 22 -5.07 18.49 -33.50
N PHE A 23 -5.06 18.42 -34.83
CA PHE A 23 -5.10 17.15 -35.56
C PHE A 23 -3.99 16.20 -35.11
N SER A 24 -2.76 16.71 -35.02
CA SER A 24 -1.62 15.90 -34.62
C SER A 24 -1.75 15.39 -33.18
N ARG A 25 -2.16 16.26 -32.26
CA ARG A 25 -2.27 15.93 -30.83
C ARG A 25 -3.39 14.92 -30.54
N LEU A 26 -4.58 15.12 -31.11
CA LEU A 26 -5.72 14.20 -30.97
C LEU A 26 -5.42 12.83 -31.62
N THR A 27 -4.74 12.82 -32.78
CA THR A 27 -4.39 11.56 -33.44
C THR A 27 -3.30 10.80 -32.69
N SER A 28 -2.35 11.51 -32.07
CA SER A 28 -1.25 10.89 -31.32
C SER A 28 -1.72 10.05 -30.12
N VAL A 29 -2.83 10.40 -29.47
CA VAL A 29 -3.37 9.61 -28.36
C VAL A 29 -4.13 8.35 -28.83
N LEU A 30 -4.56 8.32 -30.09
CA LEU A 30 -5.35 7.23 -30.68
C LEU A 30 -4.51 6.14 -31.38
N LYS A 31 -3.18 6.15 -31.24
CA LYS A 31 -2.29 5.24 -31.99
C LYS A 31 -2.62 3.76 -31.79
N ASN A 32 -2.86 3.36 -30.55
CA ASN A 32 -3.19 1.96 -30.23
C ASN A 32 -4.55 1.57 -30.81
N ASP A 33 -5.53 2.46 -30.74
CA ASP A 33 -6.86 2.25 -31.33
C ASP A 33 -6.78 2.14 -32.85
N ILE A 34 -5.99 3.00 -33.48
CA ILE A 34 -5.71 2.95 -34.92
C ILE A 34 -5.03 1.62 -35.27
N LEU A 35 -4.01 1.19 -34.51
CA LEU A 35 -3.33 -0.08 -34.75
C LEU A 35 -4.25 -1.28 -34.62
N LEU A 36 -5.17 -1.27 -33.65
CA LEU A 36 -6.03 -2.42 -33.36
C LEU A 36 -6.95 -2.77 -34.53
N VAL A 37 -7.42 -1.77 -35.27
CA VAL A 37 -8.32 -1.96 -36.44
C VAL A 37 -7.59 -2.56 -37.66
N TYR A 38 -6.26 -2.49 -37.69
CA TYR A 38 -5.45 -3.00 -38.80
C TYR A 38 -5.11 -4.50 -38.67
N PRO A 39 -4.92 -5.22 -39.80
CA PRO A 39 -4.50 -6.62 -39.79
C PRO A 39 -3.22 -6.87 -38.99
N ALA A 40 -3.06 -8.09 -38.47
CA ALA A 40 -1.87 -8.47 -37.70
C ALA A 40 -0.56 -8.36 -38.49
N THR A 41 -0.62 -8.42 -39.82
CA THR A 41 0.53 -8.25 -40.71
C THR A 41 1.04 -6.81 -40.77
N THR A 42 0.27 -5.83 -40.28
CA THR A 42 0.70 -4.43 -40.24
C THR A 42 1.70 -4.22 -39.10
N PRO A 43 2.95 -3.79 -39.38
CA PRO A 43 3.95 -3.59 -38.34
C PRO A 43 3.56 -2.45 -37.39
N ALA A 44 3.60 -2.67 -36.09
CA ALA A 44 3.20 -1.68 -35.07
C ALA A 44 4.00 -0.36 -35.13
N HIS A 45 5.27 -0.43 -35.55
CA HIS A 45 6.15 0.73 -35.66
C HIS A 45 5.90 1.58 -36.92
N LYS A 46 5.02 1.17 -37.83
CA LYS A 46 4.70 1.91 -39.06
C LYS A 46 3.28 2.47 -38.99
N ALA A 47 3.15 3.77 -39.26
CA ALA A 47 1.86 4.42 -39.36
C ALA A 47 1.02 3.77 -40.47
N PRO A 48 -0.24 3.37 -40.19
CA PRO A 48 -1.08 2.77 -41.20
C PRO A 48 -1.35 3.71 -42.38
N PRO A 49 -1.55 3.18 -43.60
CA PRO A 49 -1.63 3.99 -44.81
C PRO A 49 -2.84 4.93 -44.81
N VAL A 50 -3.96 4.50 -44.22
CA VAL A 50 -5.26 5.19 -44.22
C VAL A 50 -5.82 5.19 -42.78
N LEU A 51 -6.78 6.05 -42.46
CA LEU A 51 -7.51 5.96 -41.18
C LEU A 51 -8.86 5.26 -41.41
N SER A 52 -9.35 4.47 -40.46
CA SER A 52 -10.72 3.93 -40.56
C SER A 52 -11.76 5.08 -40.53
N PRO A 53 -12.98 4.88 -41.06
CA PRO A 53 -14.01 5.93 -41.08
C PRO A 53 -14.28 6.56 -39.72
N VAL A 54 -14.29 5.76 -38.66
CA VAL A 54 -14.52 6.23 -37.28
C VAL A 54 -13.51 7.29 -36.85
N PHE A 55 -12.22 7.08 -37.12
CA PHE A 55 -11.18 8.07 -36.80
C PHE A 55 -11.28 9.29 -37.72
N GLN A 56 -11.64 9.09 -38.99
CA GLN A 56 -11.77 10.21 -39.92
C GLN A 56 -12.91 11.15 -39.54
N GLU A 57 -14.09 10.60 -39.20
CA GLU A 57 -15.25 11.36 -38.76
C GLU A 57 -14.99 12.10 -37.45
N PHE A 58 -14.37 11.43 -36.47
CA PHE A 58 -14.00 12.06 -35.21
C PHE A 58 -13.05 13.25 -35.43
N LEU A 59 -11.98 13.06 -36.22
CA LEU A 59 -11.01 14.13 -36.48
C LEU A 59 -11.60 15.27 -37.32
N ALA A 60 -12.49 14.95 -38.26
CA ALA A 60 -13.22 15.95 -39.03
C ALA A 60 -14.05 16.86 -38.11
N ASP A 61 -14.86 16.27 -37.22
CA ASP A 61 -15.71 16.99 -36.27
C ASP A 61 -14.90 17.79 -35.25
N ALA A 62 -13.88 17.16 -34.64
CA ALA A 62 -13.08 17.75 -33.56
C ALA A 62 -12.16 18.89 -34.03
N VAL A 63 -11.65 18.80 -35.26
CA VAL A 63 -10.77 19.83 -35.86
C VAL A 63 -11.56 20.85 -36.68
N GLY A 64 -12.80 20.55 -37.05
CA GLY A 64 -13.65 21.39 -37.88
C GLY A 64 -13.19 21.44 -39.34
N ILE A 65 -12.87 20.28 -39.91
CA ILE A 65 -12.37 20.12 -41.29
C ILE A 65 -13.14 19.02 -42.02
N ASP A 66 -13.15 19.05 -43.35
CA ASP A 66 -13.84 18.02 -44.13
C ASP A 66 -13.02 16.71 -44.24
N SER A 67 -13.69 15.60 -44.57
CA SER A 67 -13.08 14.26 -44.67
C SER A 67 -11.94 14.17 -45.72
N THR A 68 -12.00 14.94 -46.81
CA THR A 68 -10.91 14.96 -47.80
C THR A 68 -9.66 15.64 -47.26
N THR A 69 -9.85 16.67 -46.43
CA THR A 69 -8.78 17.35 -45.71
C THR A 69 -8.18 16.45 -44.62
N VAL A 70 -8.98 15.66 -43.90
CA VAL A 70 -8.49 14.64 -42.95
C VAL A 70 -7.57 13.62 -43.64
N THR A 71 -8.01 13.06 -44.77
CA THR A 71 -7.21 12.10 -45.55
C THR A 71 -5.90 12.72 -46.01
N SER A 72 -5.96 13.96 -46.49
CA SER A 72 -4.78 14.73 -46.92
C SER A 72 -3.83 15.01 -45.75
N ALA A 73 -4.36 15.36 -44.58
CA ALA A 73 -3.60 15.61 -43.36
C ALA A 73 -2.87 14.34 -42.90
N TRP A 74 -3.59 13.22 -42.79
CA TRP A 74 -3.00 11.93 -42.42
C TRP A 74 -1.89 11.52 -43.38
N SER A 75 -2.11 11.62 -44.69
CA SER A 75 -1.10 11.22 -45.69
C SER A 75 0.26 11.93 -45.52
N ARG A 76 0.25 13.15 -44.96
CA ARG A 76 1.43 14.01 -44.80
C ARG A 76 2.01 13.96 -43.40
N LEU A 77 1.16 13.98 -42.38
CA LEU A 77 1.56 14.11 -40.97
C LEU A 77 1.76 12.75 -40.29
N LYS A 78 1.28 11.65 -40.86
CA LYS A 78 1.28 10.33 -40.19
C LYS A 78 2.64 9.90 -39.68
N LYS A 79 3.73 10.20 -40.42
CA LYS A 79 5.08 9.80 -40.01
C LYS A 79 5.48 10.53 -38.72
N ASP A 80 5.37 11.85 -38.71
CA ASP A 80 5.71 12.68 -37.55
C ASP A 80 4.83 12.37 -36.35
N ILE A 81 3.51 12.21 -36.58
CA ILE A 81 2.54 11.81 -35.54
C ILE A 81 2.95 10.46 -34.95
N TRP A 82 3.33 9.47 -35.77
CA TRP A 82 3.65 8.12 -35.31
C TRP A 82 4.94 8.03 -34.48
N GLU A 83 5.93 8.86 -34.80
CA GLU A 83 7.23 8.88 -34.11
C GLU A 83 7.18 9.63 -32.77
N LEU A 84 6.32 10.64 -32.61
CA LEU A 84 6.24 11.44 -31.39
C LEU A 84 5.44 10.75 -30.26
N PRO A 85 5.86 10.83 -28.99
CA PRO A 85 5.05 10.31 -27.89
C PRO A 85 3.68 11.02 -27.80
N PRO A 86 2.62 10.34 -27.32
CA PRO A 86 1.33 10.97 -27.09
C PRO A 86 1.45 12.17 -26.14
N PRO A 87 0.85 13.33 -26.47
CA PRO A 87 0.91 14.50 -25.61
C PRO A 87 -0.08 14.41 -24.46
N VAL A 88 0.17 15.19 -23.40
CA VAL A 88 -0.88 15.53 -22.42
C VAL A 88 -1.83 16.52 -23.09
N LEU A 89 -3.11 16.12 -23.22
CA LEU A 89 -4.16 16.95 -23.80
C LEU A 89 -4.63 18.05 -22.82
N SER A 90 -5.06 19.19 -23.37
CA SER A 90 -5.73 20.25 -22.64
C SER A 90 -7.20 19.89 -22.34
N ASN A 91 -7.84 20.60 -21.40
CA ASN A 91 -9.25 20.38 -21.07
C ASN A 91 -10.19 20.59 -22.29
N GLU A 92 -9.86 21.53 -23.18
CA GLU A 92 -10.59 21.74 -24.43
C GLU A 92 -10.46 20.54 -25.37
N GLU A 93 -9.25 19.98 -25.51
CA GLU A 93 -9.00 18.81 -26.34
C GLU A 93 -9.72 17.56 -25.80
N GLU A 94 -9.82 17.42 -24.48
CA GLU A 94 -10.59 16.36 -23.85
C GLU A 94 -12.09 16.51 -24.07
N ASP A 95 -12.61 17.74 -24.09
CA ASP A 95 -14.02 17.99 -24.43
C ASP A 95 -14.34 17.55 -25.86
N PHE A 96 -13.41 17.62 -26.82
CA PHE A 96 -13.64 17.06 -28.15
C PHE A 96 -13.89 15.55 -28.13
N PHE A 97 -13.18 14.80 -27.27
CA PHE A 97 -13.46 13.38 -27.08
C PHE A 97 -14.84 13.16 -26.46
N ARG A 98 -15.23 13.97 -25.48
CA ARG A 98 -16.57 13.89 -24.91
C ARG A 98 -17.65 14.13 -25.95
N LYS A 99 -17.54 15.22 -26.69
CA LYS A 99 -18.58 15.68 -27.63
C LYS A 99 -18.67 14.82 -28.88
N TYR A 100 -17.52 14.39 -29.41
CA TYR A 100 -17.44 13.73 -30.72
C TYR A 100 -16.87 12.31 -30.66
N GLY A 101 -16.14 11.94 -29.61
CA GLY A 101 -15.44 10.65 -29.50
C GLY A 101 -16.22 9.56 -28.78
N TRP A 102 -16.87 9.84 -27.64
CA TRP A 102 -17.39 8.80 -26.75
C TRP A 102 -18.45 7.90 -27.42
N LYS A 103 -19.39 8.50 -28.17
CA LYS A 103 -20.41 7.78 -28.95
C LYS A 103 -19.82 6.92 -30.07
N ARG A 104 -18.57 7.20 -30.45
CA ARG A 104 -17.79 6.46 -31.45
C ARG A 104 -16.83 5.45 -30.83
N GLY A 105 -16.86 5.27 -29.50
CA GLY A 105 -15.95 4.38 -28.79
C GLY A 105 -14.53 4.93 -28.62
N LEU A 106 -14.34 6.25 -28.67
CA LEU A 106 -13.04 6.91 -28.55
C LEU A 106 -12.97 7.76 -27.29
N THR A 107 -11.88 7.65 -26.53
CA THR A 107 -11.59 8.47 -25.34
C THR A 107 -10.18 9.06 -25.43
N SER A 108 -9.92 10.12 -24.65
CA SER A 108 -8.58 10.71 -24.54
C SER A 108 -7.56 9.78 -23.89
N LEU A 109 -8.04 8.80 -23.12
CA LEU A 109 -7.26 7.75 -22.49
C LEU A 109 -7.88 6.38 -22.82
N THR A 110 -7.07 5.48 -23.35
CA THR A 110 -7.42 4.06 -23.52
C THR A 110 -6.30 3.22 -22.91
N LEU A 111 -6.65 2.39 -21.94
CA LEU A 111 -5.73 1.51 -21.23
C LEU A 111 -5.55 0.23 -22.03
N TYR A 112 -4.36 0.03 -22.58
CA TYR A 112 -3.95 -1.18 -23.29
C TYR A 112 -3.01 -2.02 -22.42
N PRO A 113 -2.92 -3.34 -22.66
CA PRO A 113 -1.80 -4.13 -22.17
C PRO A 113 -0.46 -3.52 -22.63
N PRO A 114 0.64 -3.73 -21.89
CA PRO A 114 1.94 -3.15 -22.23
C PRO A 114 2.48 -3.59 -23.60
N SER A 115 2.02 -4.74 -24.10
CA SER A 115 2.41 -5.31 -25.38
C SER A 115 1.20 -5.71 -26.22
N HIS A 116 1.30 -5.49 -27.53
CA HIS A 116 0.37 -6.05 -28.52
C HIS A 116 0.73 -7.48 -28.92
N TYR A 117 1.77 -8.07 -28.34
CA TYR A 117 2.24 -9.43 -28.62
C TYR A 117 2.01 -10.34 -27.42
N CYS A 118 1.91 -11.64 -27.69
CA CYS A 118 1.87 -12.63 -26.63
C CYS A 118 3.26 -12.75 -25.99
N ASP A 119 3.36 -12.52 -24.69
CA ASP A 119 4.61 -12.69 -23.92
C ASP A 119 4.71 -14.05 -23.21
N ASN A 120 3.64 -14.85 -23.22
CA ASN A 120 3.66 -16.19 -22.65
C ASN A 120 4.77 -17.04 -23.30
N PRO A 121 5.79 -17.48 -22.55
CA PRO A 121 7.01 -18.10 -23.08
C PRO A 121 6.75 -19.47 -23.74
N THR A 122 5.61 -20.10 -23.44
CA THR A 122 5.21 -21.38 -24.03
C THR A 122 4.37 -21.22 -25.30
N CYS A 123 4.07 -19.98 -25.71
CA CYS A 123 3.26 -19.69 -26.88
C CYS A 123 4.12 -19.55 -28.14
N THR A 124 3.70 -20.16 -29.23
CA THR A 124 4.38 -20.08 -30.54
C THR A 124 3.93 -18.91 -31.40
N ARG A 125 2.98 -18.09 -30.93
CA ARG A 125 2.42 -16.98 -31.70
C ARG A 125 3.38 -15.80 -31.73
N ASP A 126 3.78 -15.38 -32.93
CA ASP A 126 4.63 -14.23 -33.19
C ASP A 126 3.88 -12.98 -33.68
N ASN A 127 2.66 -13.16 -34.19
CA ASN A 127 1.86 -12.09 -34.77
C ASN A 127 1.13 -11.28 -33.68
N PRO A 128 0.93 -9.97 -33.87
CA PRO A 128 0.15 -9.13 -32.97
C PRO A 128 -1.22 -9.72 -32.61
N LEU A 129 -1.65 -9.50 -31.37
CA LEU A 129 -2.95 -9.85 -30.85
C LEU A 129 -3.98 -8.86 -31.40
N LYS A 130 -5.01 -9.37 -32.08
CA LYS A 130 -6.07 -8.56 -32.68
C LYS A 130 -7.47 -8.87 -32.14
N LYS A 131 -7.62 -10.01 -31.48
CA LYS A 131 -8.87 -10.34 -30.79
C LYS A 131 -8.92 -9.55 -29.49
N ALA A 132 -9.71 -8.49 -29.50
CA ALA A 132 -9.82 -7.56 -28.39
C ALA A 132 -11.25 -7.46 -27.87
N ALA A 133 -11.38 -7.23 -26.58
CA ALA A 133 -12.62 -6.79 -25.95
C ALA A 133 -12.38 -5.42 -25.32
N THR A 134 -13.32 -4.50 -25.49
CA THR A 134 -13.25 -3.14 -24.95
C THR A 134 -14.31 -2.93 -23.89
N ARG A 135 -13.98 -2.29 -22.78
CA ARG A 135 -14.91 -1.99 -21.68
C ARG A 135 -14.80 -0.54 -21.27
N GLN A 136 -15.93 0.09 -20.97
CA GLN A 136 -15.92 1.39 -20.32
C GLN A 136 -15.40 1.24 -18.89
N VAL A 137 -14.56 2.17 -18.46
CA VAL A 137 -14.02 2.25 -17.10
C VAL A 137 -13.94 3.71 -16.65
N ILE A 138 -13.67 3.91 -15.36
CA ILE A 138 -13.35 5.20 -14.76
C ILE A 138 -11.90 5.17 -14.28
N VAL A 139 -11.15 6.21 -14.61
CA VAL A 139 -9.77 6.40 -14.16
C VAL A 139 -9.72 7.60 -13.23
N TYR A 140 -9.26 7.39 -12.01
CA TYR A 140 -9.01 8.44 -11.04
C TYR A 140 -7.59 8.97 -11.22
N THR A 141 -7.48 10.27 -11.49
CA THR A 141 -6.19 10.93 -11.75
C THR A 141 -6.00 12.10 -10.81
N LEU A 142 -4.74 12.43 -10.54
CA LEU A 142 -4.41 13.53 -9.63
C LEU A 142 -4.78 14.90 -10.24
N ASN A 143 -4.55 15.08 -11.54
CA ASN A 143 -4.65 16.41 -12.18
C ASN A 143 -5.95 16.64 -12.96
N LYS A 144 -6.56 15.58 -13.50
CA LYS A 144 -7.74 15.70 -14.39
C LYS A 144 -9.03 15.21 -13.74
N GLY A 145 -8.93 14.78 -12.48
CA GLY A 145 -10.03 14.20 -11.74
C GLY A 145 -10.42 12.82 -12.26
N ALA A 146 -11.68 12.46 -12.02
CA ALA A 146 -12.24 11.19 -12.42
C ALA A 146 -12.71 11.28 -13.88
N MET A 147 -12.08 10.50 -14.76
CA MET A 147 -12.32 10.56 -16.19
C MET A 147 -12.78 9.22 -16.79
N PRO A 148 -13.65 9.25 -17.81
CA PRO A 148 -13.99 8.07 -18.58
C PRO A 148 -12.82 7.62 -19.46
N ALA A 149 -12.58 6.33 -19.49
CA ALA A 149 -11.58 5.71 -20.35
C ALA A 149 -12.04 4.34 -20.83
N TYR A 150 -11.45 3.83 -21.91
CA TYR A 150 -11.64 2.43 -22.29
C TYR A 150 -10.53 1.55 -21.73
N GLU A 151 -10.89 0.39 -21.21
CA GLU A 151 -9.98 -0.74 -20.98
C GLU A 151 -10.03 -1.65 -22.22
N VAL A 152 -8.87 -2.00 -22.75
CA VAL A 152 -8.73 -2.97 -23.83
C VAL A 152 -8.09 -4.24 -23.29
N GLN A 153 -8.73 -5.36 -23.55
CA GLN A 153 -8.26 -6.70 -23.21
C GLN A 153 -7.86 -7.41 -24.51
N LEU A 154 -6.64 -7.90 -24.60
CA LEU A 154 -6.15 -8.64 -25.77
C LEU A 154 -6.14 -10.14 -25.50
N TYR A 155 -6.67 -10.94 -26.41
CA TYR A 155 -6.77 -12.38 -26.25
C TYR A 155 -5.85 -13.13 -27.22
N CYS A 156 -5.01 -14.00 -26.68
CA CYS A 156 -4.23 -14.92 -27.48
C CYS A 156 -5.03 -16.19 -27.78
N GLU A 157 -5.38 -16.39 -29.05
CA GLU A 157 -6.15 -17.56 -29.48
C GLU A 157 -5.35 -18.87 -29.44
N THR A 158 -4.02 -18.79 -29.43
CA THR A 158 -3.11 -19.95 -29.39
C THR A 158 -3.00 -20.50 -27.98
N CYS A 159 -2.43 -19.73 -27.04
CA CYS A 159 -2.22 -20.16 -25.65
C CYS A 159 -3.39 -19.84 -24.70
N LYS A 160 -4.47 -19.23 -25.20
CA LYS A 160 -5.68 -18.89 -24.42
C LYS A 160 -5.44 -17.91 -23.26
N THR A 161 -4.35 -17.15 -23.31
CA THR A 161 -4.04 -16.09 -22.33
C THR A 161 -4.81 -14.81 -22.68
N THR A 162 -5.41 -14.17 -21.67
CA THR A 162 -6.02 -12.84 -21.80
C THR A 162 -5.12 -11.81 -21.13
N TYR A 163 -4.75 -10.78 -21.86
CA TYR A 163 -3.92 -9.67 -21.41
C TYR A 163 -4.80 -8.47 -21.07
N PHE A 164 -4.70 -8.00 -19.82
CA PHE A 164 -5.32 -6.78 -19.30
C PHE A 164 -4.25 -5.68 -19.21
N PRO A 165 -4.60 -4.42 -18.89
CA PRO A 165 -3.63 -3.33 -18.80
C PRO A 165 -2.50 -3.55 -17.79
N ASP A 166 -2.80 -4.10 -16.61
CA ASP A 166 -1.85 -4.23 -15.49
C ASP A 166 -1.49 -5.69 -15.13
N PHE A 167 -2.18 -6.68 -15.70
CA PHE A 167 -1.86 -8.10 -15.54
C PHE A 167 -2.28 -8.95 -16.75
N SER A 168 -1.81 -10.19 -16.80
CA SER A 168 -2.32 -11.23 -17.70
C SER A 168 -3.04 -12.32 -16.93
N VAL A 169 -3.90 -13.07 -17.60
CA VAL A 169 -4.64 -14.21 -17.05
C VAL A 169 -4.44 -15.44 -17.91
N HIS A 170 -3.87 -16.48 -17.33
CA HIS A 170 -3.70 -17.79 -17.94
C HIS A 170 -4.07 -18.87 -16.91
N ASN A 171 -4.84 -19.88 -17.31
CA ASN A 171 -5.29 -20.97 -16.41
C ASN A 171 -5.87 -20.51 -15.06
N ARG A 172 -6.69 -19.44 -15.07
CA ARG A 172 -7.32 -18.84 -13.88
C ARG A 172 -6.33 -18.23 -12.87
N VAL A 173 -5.09 -18.03 -13.27
CA VAL A 173 -4.07 -17.32 -12.49
C VAL A 173 -3.87 -15.95 -13.10
N ARG A 174 -3.87 -14.93 -12.26
CA ARG A 174 -3.55 -13.55 -12.61
C ARG A 174 -2.07 -13.30 -12.29
N THR A 175 -1.30 -12.90 -13.30
CA THR A 175 0.11 -12.56 -13.17
C THR A 175 0.30 -11.10 -13.56
N TYR A 176 0.76 -10.27 -12.62
CA TYR A 176 1.05 -8.87 -12.88
C TYR A 176 2.37 -8.74 -13.66
N TYR A 177 2.42 -7.77 -14.57
CA TYR A 177 3.61 -7.52 -15.40
C TYR A 177 4.79 -7.02 -14.56
N ASN A 178 5.99 -7.09 -15.13
CA ASN A 178 7.19 -6.54 -14.51
C ASN A 178 7.10 -5.01 -14.39
N GLY A 179 7.51 -4.48 -13.24
CA GLY A 179 7.46 -3.06 -12.92
C GLY A 179 6.09 -2.61 -12.38
N ILE A 180 6.00 -1.35 -11.97
CA ILE A 180 4.76 -0.77 -11.45
C ILE A 180 4.07 0.04 -12.56
N PRO A 181 2.83 -0.31 -12.96
CA PRO A 181 2.12 0.38 -14.02
C PRO A 181 1.70 1.80 -13.59
N ASP A 182 1.52 2.70 -14.55
CA ASP A 182 1.04 4.06 -14.28
C ASP A 182 -0.43 4.10 -13.86
N PHE A 183 -1.22 3.09 -14.24
CA PHE A 183 -2.61 2.92 -13.83
C PHE A 183 -2.83 1.50 -13.30
N ILE A 184 -3.44 1.39 -12.13
CA ILE A 184 -3.68 0.12 -11.44
C ILE A 184 -5.18 -0.15 -11.42
N GLN A 185 -5.61 -1.38 -11.71
CA GLN A 185 -7.00 -1.78 -11.60
C GLN A 185 -7.38 -2.00 -10.13
N ILE A 186 -8.28 -1.16 -9.62
CA ILE A 186 -8.70 -1.12 -8.19
C ILE A 186 -10.16 -1.53 -7.98
N GLY A 187 -10.82 -1.97 -9.06
CA GLY A 187 -12.20 -2.41 -9.08
C GLY A 187 -12.54 -3.02 -10.44
N ALA A 188 -13.76 -3.52 -10.60
CA ALA A 188 -14.16 -4.16 -11.86
C ALA A 188 -14.12 -3.20 -13.06
N HIS A 189 -14.38 -1.91 -12.82
CA HIS A 189 -14.43 -0.86 -13.84
C HIS A 189 -13.69 0.40 -13.40
N GLN A 190 -12.75 0.27 -12.46
CA GLN A 190 -12.09 1.39 -11.81
C GLN A 190 -10.58 1.22 -11.84
N PHE A 191 -9.89 2.28 -12.22
CA PHE A 191 -8.43 2.37 -12.20
C PHE A 191 -8.00 3.63 -11.44
N ALA A 192 -6.85 3.57 -10.76
CA ALA A 192 -6.21 4.77 -10.21
C ALA A 192 -4.83 4.97 -10.80
N GLU A 193 -4.51 6.23 -11.07
CA GLU A 193 -3.16 6.67 -11.41
C GLU A 193 -2.21 6.40 -10.22
N ARG A 194 -1.05 5.78 -10.48
CA ARG A 194 -0.03 5.47 -9.48
C ARG A 194 0.37 6.68 -8.63
N ARG A 195 0.47 7.87 -9.23
CA ARG A 195 0.78 9.12 -8.51
C ARG A 195 -0.31 9.49 -7.49
N LEU A 196 -1.57 9.26 -7.84
CA LEU A 196 -2.69 9.52 -6.95
C LEU A 196 -2.69 8.54 -5.77
N VAL A 197 -2.40 7.26 -6.03
CA VAL A 197 -2.25 6.26 -4.97
C VAL A 197 -1.08 6.62 -4.04
N GLY A 198 0.05 7.05 -4.60
CA GLY A 198 1.20 7.56 -3.83
C GLY A 198 0.83 8.73 -2.92
N MET A 199 0.02 9.68 -3.42
CA MET A 199 -0.49 10.78 -2.58
C MET A 199 -1.36 10.26 -1.42
N TRP A 200 -2.24 9.28 -1.65
CA TRP A 200 -3.04 8.69 -0.57
C TRP A 200 -2.15 8.01 0.48
N ILE A 201 -1.12 7.28 0.06
CA ILE A 201 -0.14 6.66 0.95
C ILE A 201 0.59 7.72 1.78
N SER A 202 1.04 8.81 1.16
CA SER A 202 1.67 9.92 1.89
C SER A 202 0.73 10.55 2.92
N LEU A 203 -0.56 10.72 2.58
CA LEU A 203 -1.55 11.23 3.52
C LEU A 203 -1.82 10.26 4.68
N MET A 204 -1.84 8.96 4.41
CA MET A 204 -1.92 7.92 5.45
C MET A 204 -0.70 7.98 6.38
N LEU A 205 0.50 8.12 5.82
CA LEU A 205 1.77 8.09 6.55
C LEU A 205 1.97 9.33 7.44
N VAL A 206 1.68 10.52 6.91
CA VAL A 206 2.05 11.81 7.53
C VAL A 206 0.92 12.37 8.39
N ALA A 207 -0.33 12.11 8.02
CA ALA A 207 -1.49 12.75 8.64
C ALA A 207 -2.58 11.73 9.06
N TRP A 208 -2.28 10.43 9.06
CA TRP A 208 -3.20 9.37 9.46
C TRP A 208 -4.56 9.45 8.76
N VAL A 209 -4.56 9.90 7.50
CA VAL A 209 -5.80 10.05 6.73
C VAL A 209 -6.29 8.66 6.33
N SER A 210 -7.41 8.23 6.91
CA SER A 210 -8.02 6.94 6.57
C SER A 210 -8.37 6.81 5.08
N ALA A 211 -8.50 5.58 4.57
CA ALA A 211 -8.92 5.33 3.19
C ALA A 211 -10.28 5.99 2.84
N THR A 212 -11.20 6.03 3.81
CA THR A 212 -12.48 6.74 3.67
C THR A 212 -12.28 8.24 3.49
N ASN A 213 -11.39 8.84 4.28
CA ASN A 213 -11.10 10.26 4.17
C ASN A 213 -10.32 10.57 2.88
N CYS A 214 -9.40 9.70 2.44
CA CYS A 214 -8.75 9.81 1.13
C CYS A 214 -9.78 9.84 0.00
N ALA A 215 -10.77 8.92 0.02
CA ALA A 215 -11.83 8.89 -0.98
C ALA A 215 -12.68 10.17 -0.97
N LYS A 216 -13.10 10.63 0.22
CA LYS A 216 -13.88 11.87 0.38
C LYS A 216 -13.11 13.12 -0.04
N SER A 217 -11.84 13.24 0.34
CA SER A 217 -10.98 14.36 -0.05
C SER A 217 -10.80 14.41 -1.56
N TYR A 218 -10.63 13.26 -2.20
CA TYR A 218 -10.59 13.18 -3.66
C TYR A 218 -11.92 13.65 -4.28
N ASP A 219 -13.05 13.14 -3.80
CA ASP A 219 -14.38 13.53 -4.30
C ASP A 219 -14.60 15.05 -4.17
N LEU A 220 -14.24 15.65 -3.04
CA LEU A 220 -14.45 17.08 -2.75
C LEU A 220 -13.48 18.01 -3.49
N SER A 221 -12.23 17.59 -3.71
CA SER A 221 -11.16 18.52 -4.14
C SER A 221 -10.58 18.21 -5.52
N LEU A 222 -10.62 16.96 -5.97
CA LEU A 222 -9.89 16.52 -7.16
C LEU A 222 -10.78 15.90 -8.23
N SER A 223 -11.95 15.38 -7.88
CA SER A 223 -12.77 14.56 -8.78
C SER A 223 -13.23 15.28 -10.05
N GLN A 224 -13.34 16.60 -10.02
CA GLN A 224 -13.86 17.43 -11.12
C GLN A 224 -15.23 16.94 -11.63
N GLN A 225 -16.08 16.44 -10.73
CA GLN A 225 -17.39 15.87 -11.08
C GLN A 225 -18.29 16.83 -11.89
N GLU A 226 -18.17 18.14 -11.67
CA GLU A 226 -18.93 19.16 -12.40
C GLU A 226 -18.47 19.35 -13.86
N VAL A 227 -17.24 18.92 -14.19
CA VAL A 227 -16.64 19.12 -15.51
C VAL A 227 -17.16 18.09 -16.52
N TYR A 228 -17.49 16.89 -16.07
CA TYR A 228 -17.92 15.78 -16.93
C TYR A 228 -19.36 15.40 -16.62
N ASP A 229 -20.30 15.84 -17.46
CA ASP A 229 -21.61 15.21 -17.50
C ASP A 229 -21.49 13.84 -18.19
N MET A 230 -21.18 12.83 -17.38
CA MET A 230 -21.03 11.44 -17.80
C MET A 230 -22.32 10.90 -18.42
N SER A 231 -23.48 11.44 -17.99
CA SER A 231 -24.79 10.96 -18.42
C SER A 231 -25.15 11.43 -19.84
N SER A 232 -24.90 12.70 -20.17
CA SER A 232 -25.14 13.20 -21.55
C SER A 232 -24.19 12.60 -22.59
N GLY A 233 -23.03 12.12 -22.14
CA GLY A 233 -22.05 11.40 -22.96
C GLY A 233 -22.36 9.92 -23.21
N GLY A 234 -23.37 9.35 -22.56
CA GLY A 234 -23.72 7.93 -22.68
C GLY A 234 -22.77 6.99 -21.93
N TRP A 235 -22.08 7.49 -20.90
CA TRP A 235 -21.17 6.68 -20.08
C TRP A 235 -21.93 5.98 -18.95
N GLN A 236 -21.72 4.68 -18.77
CA GLN A 236 -22.54 3.88 -17.86
C GLN A 236 -22.12 3.94 -16.38
N PHE A 237 -20.91 4.42 -16.08
CA PHE A 237 -20.35 4.42 -14.72
C PHE A 237 -20.22 5.82 -14.14
N GLY A 238 -20.53 5.95 -12.85
CA GLY A 238 -20.34 7.18 -12.09
C GLY A 238 -18.91 7.35 -11.57
N CYS A 239 -18.57 8.58 -11.22
CA CYS A 239 -17.22 8.98 -10.79
C CYS A 239 -16.95 8.82 -9.29
N LYS A 240 -17.84 8.17 -8.53
CA LYS A 240 -17.70 8.08 -7.06
C LYS A 240 -16.54 7.16 -6.67
N LEU A 241 -15.58 7.68 -5.93
CA LEU A 241 -14.50 6.87 -5.34
C LEU A 241 -14.97 6.27 -4.01
N THR A 242 -14.54 5.05 -3.69
CA THR A 242 -14.97 4.36 -2.45
C THR A 242 -13.78 4.05 -1.56
N THR A 243 -14.04 3.81 -0.27
CA THR A 243 -13.03 3.35 0.69
C THR A 243 -12.33 2.08 0.21
N ASN A 244 -13.08 1.13 -0.37
CA ASN A 244 -12.52 -0.13 -0.87
C ASN A 244 -11.58 0.11 -2.05
N HIS A 245 -11.90 1.04 -2.95
CA HIS A 245 -11.00 1.39 -4.05
C HIS A 245 -9.65 1.92 -3.55
N VAL A 246 -9.65 2.74 -2.50
CA VAL A 246 -8.41 3.27 -1.92
C VAL A 246 -7.61 2.18 -1.22
N TYR A 247 -8.25 1.28 -0.46
CA TYR A 247 -7.55 0.14 0.15
C TYR A 247 -7.00 -0.84 -0.90
N ASP A 248 -7.78 -1.16 -1.93
CA ASP A 248 -7.31 -2.03 -3.02
C ASP A 248 -6.13 -1.40 -3.74
N ALA A 249 -6.17 -0.08 -3.99
CA ALA A 249 -5.06 0.66 -4.58
C ALA A 249 -3.79 0.55 -3.72
N PHE A 250 -3.93 0.77 -2.41
CA PHE A 250 -2.85 0.62 -1.44
C PHE A 250 -2.24 -0.79 -1.47
N ILE A 251 -3.08 -1.82 -1.30
CA ILE A 251 -2.64 -3.22 -1.24
C ILE A 251 -1.91 -3.61 -2.52
N ILE A 252 -2.50 -3.31 -3.69
CA ILE A 252 -1.91 -3.68 -4.97
C ILE A 252 -0.60 -2.94 -5.19
N LEU A 253 -0.54 -1.63 -4.97
CA LEU A 253 0.69 -0.87 -5.16
C LEU A 253 1.82 -1.34 -4.24
N THR A 254 1.53 -1.58 -2.96
CA THR A 254 2.52 -2.07 -1.99
C THR A 254 3.00 -3.48 -2.33
N LEU A 255 2.12 -4.38 -2.76
CA LEU A 255 2.53 -5.72 -3.22
C LEU A 255 3.38 -5.65 -4.49
N LEU A 256 3.02 -4.79 -5.45
CA LEU A 256 3.82 -4.59 -6.67
C LEU A 256 5.21 -4.02 -6.35
N ASP A 257 5.30 -3.05 -5.43
CA ASP A 257 6.58 -2.50 -4.95
C ASP A 257 7.44 -3.59 -4.29
N TYR A 258 6.85 -4.41 -3.40
CA TYR A 258 7.53 -5.55 -2.78
C TYR A 258 8.07 -6.54 -3.81
N HIS A 259 7.25 -6.98 -4.76
CA HIS A 259 7.69 -7.90 -5.80
C HIS A 259 8.75 -7.29 -6.73
N GLN A 260 8.66 -5.98 -7.03
CA GLN A 260 9.67 -5.28 -7.81
C GLN A 260 11.03 -5.24 -7.09
N ARG A 261 11.06 -4.95 -5.78
CA ARG A 261 12.29 -4.95 -4.97
C ARG A 261 12.94 -6.33 -4.87
N ASN A 262 12.11 -7.37 -4.84
CA ASN A 262 12.55 -8.78 -4.76
C ASN A 262 12.73 -9.46 -6.12
N HIS A 263 12.64 -8.73 -7.23
CA HIS A 263 12.77 -9.27 -8.59
C HIS A 263 11.85 -10.46 -8.89
N THR A 264 10.63 -10.44 -8.34
CA THR A 264 9.59 -11.45 -8.55
C THR A 264 8.33 -10.80 -9.15
N ASN A 265 7.33 -11.62 -9.50
CA ASN A 265 6.03 -11.15 -10.00
C ASN A 265 4.93 -11.41 -8.97
N LEU A 266 4.00 -10.46 -8.85
CA LEU A 266 2.77 -10.70 -8.09
C LEU A 266 1.87 -11.68 -8.84
N VAL A 267 1.56 -12.80 -8.21
CA VAL A 267 0.70 -13.85 -8.75
C VAL A 267 -0.44 -14.12 -7.78
N VAL A 268 -1.69 -14.01 -8.26
CA VAL A 268 -2.90 -14.21 -7.45
C VAL A 268 -3.96 -15.00 -8.22
N PRO A 269 -4.93 -15.62 -7.54
CA PRO A 269 -6.07 -16.22 -8.22
C PRO A 269 -6.86 -15.18 -9.03
N HIS A 270 -7.28 -15.53 -10.25
CA HIS A 270 -8.13 -14.64 -11.05
C HIS A 270 -9.58 -14.63 -10.53
N ASN A 271 -10.07 -15.78 -10.08
CA ASN A 271 -11.42 -15.95 -9.56
C ASN A 271 -11.50 -15.54 -8.08
N GLY A 272 -12.72 -15.39 -7.58
CA GLY A 272 -12.99 -15.02 -6.19
C GLY A 272 -13.30 -13.55 -6.01
N GLU A 273 -13.71 -13.19 -4.79
CA GLU A 273 -14.03 -11.81 -4.45
C GLU A 273 -12.77 -10.95 -4.40
N GLN A 274 -12.90 -9.70 -4.86
CA GLN A 274 -11.82 -8.71 -4.84
C GLN A 274 -11.19 -8.58 -3.44
N LYS A 275 -12.03 -8.57 -2.40
CA LYS A 275 -11.63 -8.37 -1.00
C LYS A 275 -10.68 -9.46 -0.46
N ASP A 276 -10.73 -10.65 -1.07
CA ASP A 276 -9.99 -11.85 -0.65
C ASP A 276 -8.81 -12.17 -1.58
N ARG A 277 -8.80 -11.60 -2.79
CA ARG A 277 -7.85 -11.95 -3.87
C ARG A 277 -6.38 -11.84 -3.47
N PHE A 278 -6.05 -10.84 -2.66
CA PHE A 278 -4.69 -10.53 -2.24
C PHE A 278 -4.33 -11.07 -0.85
N MET A 279 -5.25 -11.75 -0.16
CA MET A 279 -5.04 -12.19 1.23
C MET A 279 -3.79 -13.05 1.38
N ARG A 280 -3.63 -14.08 0.54
CA ARG A 280 -2.45 -14.95 0.56
C ARG A 280 -1.13 -14.23 0.26
N ALA A 281 -1.17 -13.23 -0.62
CA ALA A 281 0.02 -12.44 -0.95
C ALA A 281 0.41 -11.53 0.22
N MET A 282 -0.59 -10.96 0.92
CA MET A 282 -0.35 -10.19 2.15
C MET A 282 0.15 -11.09 3.29
N GLU A 283 -0.44 -12.28 3.47
CA GLU A 283 0.00 -13.30 4.45
C GLU A 283 1.47 -13.67 4.21
N ALA A 284 1.84 -14.06 2.99
CA ALA A 284 3.21 -14.43 2.66
C ALA A 284 4.21 -13.29 2.95
N ARG A 285 3.84 -12.05 2.66
CA ARG A 285 4.68 -10.88 3.00
C ARG A 285 4.80 -10.68 4.51
N ASN A 286 3.70 -10.80 5.25
CA ASN A 286 3.71 -10.65 6.71
C ASN A 286 4.58 -11.74 7.36
N ASP A 287 4.46 -12.98 6.91
CA ASP A 287 5.26 -14.12 7.39
C ASP A 287 6.75 -13.90 7.09
N GLU A 288 7.09 -13.33 5.95
CA GLU A 288 8.46 -12.94 5.63
C GLU A 288 9.01 -11.87 6.57
N VAL A 289 8.22 -10.82 6.86
CA VAL A 289 8.61 -9.78 7.83
C VAL A 289 8.82 -10.38 9.22
N ILE A 290 8.02 -11.36 9.62
CA ILE A 290 8.21 -12.06 10.90
C ILE A 290 9.51 -12.88 10.90
N ARG A 291 9.83 -13.56 9.80
CA ARG A 291 11.01 -14.44 9.71
C ARG A 291 12.33 -13.70 9.53
N LEU A 292 12.34 -12.67 8.68
CA LEU A 292 13.56 -11.96 8.26
C LEU A 292 13.69 -10.57 8.89
N GLY A 293 12.67 -10.13 9.64
CA GLY A 293 12.57 -8.75 10.09
C GLY A 293 12.03 -7.82 9.01
N GLN A 294 11.88 -6.54 9.35
CA GLN A 294 11.58 -5.53 8.35
C GLN A 294 12.82 -5.24 7.49
N ASP A 295 12.61 -5.01 6.20
CA ASP A 295 13.64 -4.60 5.23
C ASP A 295 14.24 -3.25 5.65
N VAL A 296 15.27 -3.30 6.49
CA VAL A 296 16.26 -2.25 6.70
C VAL A 296 17.37 -2.51 5.68
N ASN A 297 17.81 -1.48 4.95
CA ASN A 297 18.68 -1.57 3.77
C ASN A 297 20.11 -2.15 3.98
N ASP A 298 20.34 -3.01 4.98
CA ASP A 298 21.57 -3.77 5.13
C ASP A 298 21.32 -5.22 4.68
N LYS A 299 21.65 -5.50 3.42
CA LYS A 299 21.69 -6.85 2.88
C LYS A 299 23.03 -7.49 3.24
N ASP A 300 23.01 -8.39 4.21
CA ASP A 300 23.94 -9.52 4.25
C ASP A 300 23.11 -10.81 4.36
N ASP A 301 23.27 -11.66 3.34
CA ASP A 301 22.57 -12.94 3.16
C ASP A 301 22.96 -13.95 4.26
N ASP A 302 21.98 -14.55 4.93
CA ASP A 302 22.06 -15.96 5.36
C ASP A 302 20.68 -16.49 5.81
N ASP A 303 20.13 -17.43 5.03
CA ASP A 303 18.89 -18.15 5.29
C ASP A 303 19.08 -19.26 6.34
N ALA A 304 18.31 -19.24 7.44
CA ALA A 304 17.85 -20.46 8.11
C ALA A 304 16.64 -20.20 9.02
N ALA A 305 15.64 -21.07 8.89
CA ALA A 305 14.31 -20.99 9.48
C ALA A 305 14.24 -21.23 10.99
N LEU A 306 13.20 -20.68 11.63
CA LEU A 306 12.58 -21.27 12.83
C LEU A 306 11.06 -21.04 12.82
N GLU A 307 10.31 -22.10 12.52
CA GLU A 307 8.91 -22.28 12.92
C GLU A 307 8.87 -22.87 14.32
N ASP A 308 8.21 -22.18 15.25
CA ASP A 308 7.33 -22.68 16.33
C ASP A 308 7.36 -21.67 17.48
N ALA A 309 6.37 -20.77 17.54
CA ALA A 309 5.94 -20.10 18.78
C ALA A 309 4.73 -19.17 18.55
N ILE A 310 3.66 -19.63 17.88
CA ILE A 310 2.38 -18.90 17.93
C ILE A 310 1.24 -19.92 17.99
N ALA A 311 1.08 -20.59 19.13
CA ALA A 311 -0.06 -21.47 19.37
C ALA A 311 -0.84 -21.15 20.66
N ASP A 312 -0.37 -20.26 21.54
CA ASP A 312 -0.97 -20.12 22.88
C ASP A 312 -1.59 -18.76 23.21
N ASP A 313 -1.63 -17.80 22.28
CA ASP A 313 -2.14 -16.45 22.59
C ASP A 313 -3.48 -16.11 21.92
N LEU A 314 -4.51 -16.90 22.21
CA LEU A 314 -5.90 -16.50 22.03
C LEU A 314 -6.54 -16.43 23.40
N VAL A 315 -6.98 -15.23 23.85
CA VAL A 315 -8.02 -14.89 24.88
C VAL A 315 -7.57 -13.61 25.65
N GLU A 316 -8.18 -12.41 25.65
CA GLU A 316 -9.55 -11.87 25.49
C GLU A 316 -9.49 -10.30 25.54
N ASP A 317 -10.42 -9.47 25.00
CA ASP A 317 -11.58 -8.88 25.71
C ASP A 317 -12.75 -9.84 25.96
N ILE A 318 -13.15 -10.08 27.22
CA ILE A 318 -14.21 -11.05 27.51
C ILE A 318 -15.59 -10.39 27.67
N GLU A 319 -16.47 -10.61 26.70
CA GLU A 319 -17.92 -10.70 26.94
C GLU A 319 -18.29 -12.18 26.94
N TRP A 320 -18.69 -12.71 28.10
CA TRP A 320 -19.04 -14.11 28.24
C TRP A 320 -20.41 -14.28 28.86
N TYR A 321 -21.05 -15.40 28.54
CA TYR A 321 -22.34 -15.77 29.07
C TYR A 321 -22.17 -16.91 30.08
N GLU A 322 -22.65 -16.71 31.31
CA GLU A 322 -22.68 -17.72 32.37
C GLU A 322 -24.10 -18.28 32.48
N ALA A 323 -24.25 -19.60 32.48
CA ALA A 323 -25.53 -20.23 32.82
C ALA A 323 -25.54 -20.59 34.30
N ASP A 324 -26.55 -20.16 35.05
CA ASP A 324 -26.75 -20.62 36.43
C ASP A 324 -27.27 -22.08 36.48
N ALA A 325 -27.32 -22.65 37.68
CA ALA A 325 -27.75 -24.03 37.90
C ALA A 325 -29.23 -24.27 37.50
N GLU A 326 -30.02 -23.19 37.38
CA GLU A 326 -31.40 -23.19 36.92
C GLU A 326 -31.54 -23.00 35.39
N GLY A 327 -30.43 -22.80 34.67
CA GLY A 327 -30.38 -22.69 33.21
C GLY A 327 -30.63 -21.28 32.66
N ASN A 328 -30.59 -20.23 33.49
CA ASN A 328 -30.68 -18.85 33.04
C ASN A 328 -29.31 -18.33 32.63
N VAL A 329 -29.26 -17.61 31.51
CA VAL A 329 -28.01 -17.13 30.91
C VAL A 329 -27.78 -15.66 31.28
N HIS A 330 -26.65 -15.38 31.94
CA HIS A 330 -26.22 -14.06 32.40
C HIS A 330 -25.05 -13.56 31.55
N LEU A 331 -25.16 -12.34 31.00
CA LEU A 331 -24.05 -11.69 30.29
C LEU A 331 -23.11 -11.03 31.31
N ARG A 332 -21.86 -11.44 31.32
CA ARG A 332 -20.75 -10.81 32.04
C ARG A 332 -19.90 -10.02 31.08
N ARG A 333 -19.47 -8.86 31.53
CA ARG A 333 -18.55 -7.98 30.82
C ARG A 333 -17.52 -7.49 31.80
N GLN A 334 -16.26 -7.74 31.50
CA GLN A 334 -15.14 -7.16 32.24
C GLN A 334 -14.58 -6.01 31.40
N ASP A 335 -14.92 -4.77 31.77
CA ASP A 335 -14.26 -3.60 31.19
C ASP A 335 -12.92 -3.43 31.92
N HIS A 336 -11.79 -3.59 31.22
CA HIS A 336 -10.51 -3.12 31.73
C HIS A 336 -10.48 -1.59 31.65
N PRO A 337 -10.09 -0.89 32.74
CA PRO A 337 -9.86 0.54 32.65
C PRO A 337 -8.71 0.75 31.67
N GLY A 338 -9.03 1.34 30.52
CA GLY A 338 -8.00 1.80 29.59
C GLY A 338 -6.95 2.62 30.36
N SER A 339 -5.70 2.49 29.95
CA SER A 339 -4.53 3.16 30.51
C SER A 339 -4.57 4.68 30.26
N ILE A 340 -5.48 5.37 30.96
CA ILE A 340 -5.24 6.73 31.42
C ILE A 340 -5.02 6.58 32.92
N GLY A 341 -3.77 6.78 33.36
CA GLY A 341 -3.32 6.56 34.73
C GLY A 341 -4.25 7.16 35.78
N ALA A 342 -5.12 6.33 36.34
CA ALA A 342 -5.81 6.57 37.60
C ALA A 342 -5.20 5.62 38.62
N VAL A 343 -4.70 6.21 39.69
CA VAL A 343 -4.15 5.51 40.86
C VAL A 343 -5.31 4.83 41.56
N ASN A 344 -5.30 3.49 41.65
CA ASN A 344 -6.11 2.80 42.63
C ASN A 344 -5.19 2.43 43.80
N GLU A 345 -5.40 3.11 44.92
CA GLU A 345 -4.93 2.72 46.24
C GLU A 345 -5.78 1.55 46.71
N ASP A 346 -5.40 0.31 46.41
CA ASP A 346 -5.94 -0.86 47.11
C ASP A 346 -4.83 -1.92 47.26
N GLU A 347 -4.64 -2.34 48.51
CA GLU A 347 -3.66 -3.34 48.94
C GLU A 347 -3.92 -4.70 48.27
N CYS A 348 -2.84 -5.34 47.79
CA CYS A 348 -2.88 -6.65 47.17
C CYS A 348 -3.07 -7.75 48.23
N GLU A 349 -4.29 -8.26 48.41
CA GLU A 349 -4.52 -9.52 49.12
C GLU A 349 -4.27 -10.72 48.20
N SER A 350 -3.21 -11.46 48.52
CA SER A 350 -2.85 -12.71 47.86
C SER A 350 -3.66 -13.89 48.42
N SER A 351 -4.48 -14.54 47.58
CA SER A 351 -4.52 -16.02 47.48
C SER A 351 -5.47 -16.49 46.36
N LYS A 352 -4.96 -17.25 45.39
CA LYS A 352 -5.80 -18.06 44.50
C LYS A 352 -6.17 -19.36 45.23
N SER A 353 -7.44 -19.76 45.19
CA SER A 353 -7.91 -20.99 45.85
C SER A 353 -7.40 -22.26 45.14
N ALA A 354 -7.17 -23.32 45.91
CA ALA A 354 -6.59 -24.58 45.45
C ALA A 354 -7.57 -25.49 44.66
N THR A 355 -8.83 -25.08 44.53
CA THR A 355 -9.86 -25.80 43.77
C THR A 355 -10.13 -25.02 42.50
N GLY A 356 -9.57 -25.47 41.38
CA GLY A 356 -9.74 -24.82 40.09
C GLY A 356 -11.22 -24.78 39.65
N ASN A 357 -11.83 -23.59 39.74
CA ASN A 357 -13.09 -23.30 39.06
C ASN A 357 -12.81 -23.16 37.57
N ARG A 358 -12.96 -24.25 36.80
CA ARG A 358 -13.10 -24.14 35.34
C ARG A 358 -14.59 -24.07 35.02
N GLU A 359 -15.11 -22.85 34.98
CA GLU A 359 -16.43 -22.58 34.41
C GLU A 359 -16.31 -22.55 32.88
N TYR A 360 -17.28 -23.15 32.18
CA TYR A 360 -17.30 -23.16 30.72
C TYR A 360 -17.84 -21.81 30.22
N THR A 361 -16.94 -20.98 29.70
CA THR A 361 -17.29 -19.72 29.04
C THR A 361 -17.36 -19.88 27.53
N ALA A 362 -18.41 -19.32 26.92
CA ALA A 362 -18.57 -19.23 25.48
C ALA A 362 -18.35 -17.79 25.02
N LEU A 363 -17.31 -17.56 24.21
CA LEU A 363 -16.98 -16.26 23.62
C LEU A 363 -17.62 -16.15 22.24
N PHE A 364 -18.50 -15.15 22.06
CA PHE A 364 -19.17 -14.86 20.77
C PHE A 364 -18.68 -13.55 20.12
N GLY A 365 -17.59 -12.96 20.62
CA GLY A 365 -16.95 -11.73 20.13
C GLY A 365 -15.61 -11.93 19.42
N ARG A 366 -15.04 -10.87 18.84
CA ARG A 366 -13.68 -10.87 18.25
C ARG A 366 -12.65 -10.56 19.34
N CYS A 367 -11.58 -11.36 19.45
CA CYS A 367 -10.43 -11.02 20.29
C CYS A 367 -9.79 -9.71 19.80
N ARG A 368 -9.62 -8.74 20.69
CA ARG A 368 -8.94 -7.48 20.38
C ARG A 368 -7.45 -7.58 20.70
N THR A 369 -6.65 -6.75 20.04
CA THR A 369 -5.23 -6.57 20.38
C THR A 369 -5.12 -5.84 21.71
N HIS A 370 -4.36 -6.37 22.68
CA HIS A 370 -4.12 -5.71 23.96
C HIS A 370 -3.23 -4.48 23.76
N ASN A 371 -2.07 -4.66 23.13
CA ASN A 371 -1.18 -3.56 22.76
C ASN A 371 -0.28 -3.90 21.56
N GLU A 372 0.35 -2.87 21.01
CA GLU A 372 1.41 -2.97 20.01
C GLU A 372 2.72 -2.54 20.67
N GLN A 373 3.76 -3.35 20.50
CA GLN A 373 5.09 -3.10 21.03
C GLN A 373 6.05 -2.81 19.88
N LEU A 374 6.88 -1.78 20.04
CA LEU A 374 7.86 -1.36 19.04
C LEU A 374 9.27 -1.45 19.65
N LEU A 375 10.21 -1.98 18.88
CA LEU A 375 11.64 -1.82 19.14
C LEU A 375 12.19 -0.73 18.24
N ILE A 376 12.84 0.25 18.83
CA ILE A 376 13.23 1.49 18.17
C ILE A 376 14.68 1.79 18.52
N TRP A 377 15.50 2.03 17.50
CA TRP A 377 16.86 2.51 17.70
C TRP A 377 16.84 3.98 18.15
N PRO A 378 17.84 4.45 18.92
CA PRO A 378 17.92 5.85 19.34
C PRO A 378 17.87 6.88 18.20
N CYS A 379 18.23 6.49 16.97
CA CYS A 379 18.12 7.31 15.76
C CYS A 379 16.68 7.42 15.20
N GLY A 380 15.70 6.76 15.83
CA GLY A 380 14.28 6.80 15.44
C GLY A 380 13.86 5.79 14.37
N ILE A 381 14.76 4.88 13.97
CA ILE A 381 14.43 3.74 13.11
C ILE A 381 13.68 2.70 13.93
N ILE A 382 12.48 2.32 13.47
CA ILE A 382 11.71 1.24 14.07
C ILE A 382 12.28 -0.07 13.53
N PHE A 383 12.87 -0.86 14.41
CA PHE A 383 13.51 -2.12 14.04
C PHE A 383 12.50 -3.27 13.94
N ALA A 384 11.58 -3.35 14.89
CA ALA A 384 10.60 -4.41 14.93
C ALA A 384 9.30 -3.97 15.60
N ARG A 385 8.24 -4.75 15.32
CA ARG A 385 6.90 -4.59 15.86
C ARG A 385 6.36 -5.95 16.31
N ALA A 386 5.62 -5.99 17.41
CA ALA A 386 4.81 -7.13 17.78
C ALA A 386 3.43 -6.70 18.31
N THR A 387 2.42 -7.47 17.94
CA THR A 387 1.07 -7.38 18.51
C THR A 387 0.99 -8.33 19.71
N PHE A 388 0.70 -7.84 20.92
CA PHE A 388 0.35 -8.72 22.02
C PHE A 388 -1.17 -8.76 22.19
N TYR A 389 -1.73 -9.98 22.25
CA TYR A 389 -3.16 -10.19 22.28
C TYR A 389 -3.74 -10.23 23.70
N ASN A 390 -2.97 -10.72 24.68
CA ASN A 390 -3.52 -11.11 25.98
C ASN A 390 -3.05 -10.23 27.15
N ALA A 391 -1.77 -9.85 27.16
CA ALA A 391 -1.21 -8.99 28.20
C ALA A 391 0.11 -8.35 27.77
N GLU A 392 0.37 -7.14 28.29
CA GLU A 392 1.71 -6.57 28.38
C GLU A 392 2.51 -7.24 29.51
N ALA A 393 2.59 -8.57 29.49
CA ALA A 393 3.43 -9.27 30.44
C ALA A 393 4.90 -8.95 30.12
N VAL A 394 5.66 -8.60 31.15
CA VAL A 394 7.11 -8.36 31.04
C VAL A 394 7.85 -9.54 30.38
N SER A 395 7.39 -10.78 30.61
CA SER A 395 7.89 -11.97 29.90
C SER A 395 7.75 -11.90 28.39
N ASN A 396 6.66 -11.29 27.90
CA ASN A 396 6.39 -11.17 26.48
C ASN A 396 7.31 -10.13 25.85
N VAL A 397 7.61 -9.04 26.56
CA VAL A 397 8.63 -8.06 26.14
C VAL A 397 10.01 -8.72 26.06
N LEU A 398 10.43 -9.45 27.10
CA LEU A 398 11.70 -10.17 27.10
C LEU A 398 11.79 -11.19 25.95
N ARG A 399 10.73 -11.98 25.74
CA ARG A 399 10.68 -12.95 24.63
C ARG A 399 10.72 -12.23 23.28
N PHE A 400 9.96 -11.16 23.11
CA PHE A 400 9.92 -10.36 21.88
C PHE A 400 11.33 -9.83 21.53
N VAL A 401 11.99 -9.15 22.47
CA VAL A 401 13.36 -8.65 22.27
C VAL A 401 14.31 -9.78 21.89
N GLN A 402 14.31 -10.88 22.65
CA GLN A 402 15.18 -12.01 22.37
C GLN A 402 14.92 -12.61 20.99
N THR A 403 13.65 -12.79 20.60
CA THR A 403 13.27 -13.36 19.30
C THR A 403 13.75 -12.49 18.14
N VAL A 404 13.49 -11.18 18.20
CA VAL A 404 13.86 -10.26 17.10
C VAL A 404 15.38 -10.24 16.91
N PHE A 405 16.16 -10.22 17.99
CA PHE A 405 17.62 -10.24 17.93
C PHE A 405 18.24 -11.63 17.79
N SER A 406 17.40 -12.66 17.57
CA SER A 406 17.85 -14.01 17.20
C SER A 406 17.65 -14.32 15.72
N VAL A 407 17.10 -13.37 14.95
CA VAL A 407 16.97 -13.46 13.48
C VAL A 407 18.37 -13.34 12.83
N PRO A 408 18.67 -14.07 11.73
CA PRO A 408 19.93 -13.93 11.02
C PRO A 408 20.24 -12.46 10.65
N GLY A 409 21.51 -12.06 10.82
CA GLY A 409 21.96 -10.68 10.57
C GLY A 409 21.64 -9.68 11.69
N ALA A 410 20.80 -10.02 12.68
CA ALA A 410 20.51 -9.11 13.78
C ALA A 410 21.67 -9.06 14.80
N CYS A 411 22.10 -7.85 15.15
CA CYS A 411 23.08 -7.63 16.21
C CYS A 411 22.39 -7.50 17.56
N LYS A 412 22.71 -8.39 18.49
CA LYS A 412 22.24 -8.31 19.88
C LYS A 412 22.57 -6.93 20.48
N PRO A 413 21.62 -6.23 21.12
CA PRO A 413 21.87 -4.94 21.71
C PRO A 413 22.72 -5.07 22.96
N GLU A 414 23.63 -4.11 23.16
CA GLU A 414 24.40 -3.98 24.40
C GLU A 414 23.54 -3.41 25.53
N HIS A 415 22.49 -2.66 25.18
CA HIS A 415 21.62 -1.98 26.15
C HIS A 415 20.15 -1.99 25.72
N LEU A 416 19.25 -2.25 26.66
CA LEU A 416 17.80 -2.22 26.50
C LEU A 416 17.20 -1.16 27.42
N VAL A 417 16.40 -0.26 26.85
CA VAL A 417 15.63 0.74 27.60
C VAL A 417 14.15 0.40 27.52
N TYR A 418 13.46 0.40 28.66
CA TYR A 418 12.02 0.13 28.74
C TYR A 418 11.41 0.84 29.97
N ASP A 419 10.16 1.28 29.89
CA ASP A 419 9.55 2.11 30.95
C ASP A 419 9.45 1.39 32.29
N THR A 420 9.22 0.07 32.27
CA THR A 420 9.18 -0.80 33.46
C THR A 420 10.33 -1.82 33.43
N ASN A 421 11.51 -1.41 32.95
CA ASN A 421 12.67 -2.30 32.86
C ASN A 421 13.14 -2.84 34.22
N CYS A 422 12.77 -2.20 35.33
CA CYS A 422 12.98 -2.74 36.66
C CYS A 422 12.28 -4.08 36.87
N ASP A 423 11.05 -4.24 36.37
CA ASP A 423 10.28 -5.47 36.50
C ASP A 423 10.86 -6.54 35.56
N ALA A 424 11.29 -6.13 34.36
CA ALA A 424 12.02 -6.97 33.43
C ALA A 424 13.32 -7.50 34.04
N LYS A 425 14.12 -6.63 34.66
CA LYS A 425 15.35 -7.01 35.32
C LYS A 425 15.10 -7.94 36.50
N GLN A 426 14.09 -7.67 37.34
CA GLN A 426 13.72 -8.58 38.43
C GLN A 426 13.36 -9.98 37.91
N GLN A 427 12.62 -10.06 36.81
CA GLN A 427 12.25 -11.34 36.21
C GLN A 427 13.46 -12.09 35.61
N VAL A 428 14.39 -11.37 34.98
CA VAL A 428 15.66 -11.94 34.50
C VAL A 428 16.48 -12.49 35.68
N GLU A 429 16.61 -11.72 36.77
CA GLU A 429 17.36 -12.10 37.97
C GLU A 429 16.72 -13.28 38.72
N ALA A 430 15.39 -13.34 38.77
CA ALA A 430 14.65 -14.42 39.40
C ALA A 430 14.79 -15.76 38.65
N ASN A 431 15.02 -15.73 37.33
CA ASN A 431 15.17 -16.93 36.51
C ASN A 431 16.32 -16.80 35.49
N LYS A 432 17.54 -16.67 36.01
CA LYS A 432 18.77 -16.46 35.20
C LYS A 432 19.02 -17.55 34.17
N GLN A 433 18.60 -18.79 34.44
CA GLN A 433 18.81 -19.89 33.52
C GLN A 433 17.92 -19.75 32.26
N GLN A 434 16.66 -19.34 32.44
CA GLN A 434 15.75 -19.07 31.33
C GLN A 434 16.17 -17.83 30.54
N TRP A 435 16.53 -16.75 31.24
CA TRP A 435 16.80 -15.44 30.65
C TRP A 435 18.29 -15.13 30.50
N ARG A 436 19.12 -16.17 30.36
CA ARG A 436 20.58 -16.03 30.22
C ARG A 436 21.01 -15.11 29.07
N TRP A 437 20.17 -15.00 28.04
CA TRP A 437 20.39 -14.10 26.91
C TRP A 437 20.57 -12.63 27.34
N PHE A 438 19.97 -12.20 28.46
CA PHE A 438 20.06 -10.83 28.98
C PHE A 438 21.22 -10.60 29.98
N ALA A 439 22.08 -11.60 30.22
CA ALA A 439 23.09 -11.54 31.29
C ALA A 439 24.14 -10.42 31.11
N ASP A 440 24.40 -10.05 29.86
CA ASP A 440 25.38 -9.09 29.35
C ASP A 440 24.70 -7.87 28.70
N VAL A 441 23.39 -7.71 28.89
CA VAL A 441 22.62 -6.56 28.37
C VAL A 441 22.39 -5.57 29.50
N GLY A 442 22.83 -4.32 29.30
CA GLY A 442 22.49 -3.20 30.17
C GLY A 442 20.97 -2.94 30.13
N MET A 443 20.36 -2.73 31.30
CA MET A 443 18.90 -2.65 31.41
C MET A 443 18.51 -1.46 32.28
N SER A 444 18.29 -0.31 31.64
CA SER A 444 17.87 0.92 32.32
C SER A 444 16.39 1.25 32.07
N VAL A 445 15.79 2.02 32.97
CA VAL A 445 14.52 2.69 32.72
C VAL A 445 14.78 3.96 31.89
N ASP A 446 13.81 4.44 31.11
CA ASP A 446 13.93 5.74 30.44
C ASP A 446 14.13 6.88 31.46
N VAL A 447 14.93 7.90 31.11
CA VAL A 447 15.28 9.00 32.04
C VAL A 447 14.04 9.75 32.54
N PHE A 448 13.08 10.03 31.66
CA PHE A 448 11.84 10.72 32.06
C PHE A 448 10.98 9.83 32.97
N HIS A 449 10.82 8.55 32.61
CA HIS A 449 10.09 7.60 33.44
C HIS A 449 10.74 7.40 34.81
N PHE A 450 12.06 7.28 34.86
CA PHE A 450 12.81 7.15 36.10
C PHE A 450 12.59 8.36 37.03
N LEU A 451 12.64 9.58 36.48
CA LEU A 451 12.49 10.81 37.27
C LEU A 451 11.05 11.11 37.72
N HIS A 452 10.04 10.69 36.95
CA HIS A 452 8.66 11.15 37.14
C HIS A 452 7.63 10.05 37.42
N LYS A 453 7.93 8.79 37.11
CA LYS A 453 6.98 7.66 37.20
C LYS A 453 7.43 6.59 38.17
N HIS A 454 8.73 6.47 38.43
CA HIS A 454 9.27 5.60 39.47
C HIS A 454 9.47 6.39 40.76
N SER A 455 9.07 5.82 41.89
CA SER A 455 9.27 6.49 43.17
C SER A 455 10.75 6.48 43.54
N ALA A 456 11.23 7.56 44.18
CA ALA A 456 12.58 7.59 44.76
C ALA A 456 12.80 6.47 45.80
N GLY A 457 11.72 5.90 46.34
CA GLY A 457 11.74 4.75 47.25
C GLY A 457 11.80 3.39 46.55
N HIS A 458 11.74 3.31 45.22
CA HIS A 458 11.86 2.05 44.50
C HIS A 458 13.34 1.60 44.46
N VAL A 459 13.80 1.00 45.57
CA VAL A 459 15.21 0.65 45.82
C VAL A 459 15.80 -0.17 44.67
N PHE A 460 15.10 -1.21 44.24
CA PHE A 460 15.58 -2.08 43.17
C PHE A 460 15.86 -1.30 41.87
N CYS A 461 14.92 -0.45 41.44
CA CYS A 461 15.07 0.37 40.23
C CYS A 461 16.23 1.36 40.36
N ASN A 462 16.39 2.00 41.52
CA ASN A 462 17.49 2.94 41.78
C ASN A 462 18.87 2.28 41.72
N GLU A 463 18.98 1.05 42.22
CA GLU A 463 20.25 0.32 42.30
C GLU A 463 20.63 -0.42 41.02
N ASN A 464 19.65 -0.81 40.19
CA ASN A 464 19.88 -1.71 39.06
C ASN A 464 19.48 -1.14 37.69
N CYS A 465 18.59 -0.14 37.65
CA CYS A 465 18.00 0.35 36.40
C CYS A 465 18.07 1.87 36.24
N ASN A 466 18.74 2.57 37.16
CA ASN A 466 18.98 4.01 37.03
C ASN A 466 19.93 4.27 35.85
N PRO A 467 19.53 5.08 34.84
CA PRO A 467 20.36 5.39 33.67
C PRO A 467 21.76 5.89 33.99
N ILE A 468 21.96 6.61 35.09
CA ILE A 468 23.27 7.16 35.46
C ILE A 468 24.30 6.08 35.85
N LEU A 469 23.84 4.84 36.10
CA LEU A 469 24.69 3.70 36.40
C LEU A 469 25.34 3.09 35.14
N PHE A 470 25.01 3.60 33.95
CA PHE A 470 25.48 3.11 32.65
C PHE A 470 26.30 4.22 31.95
N PRO A 471 27.62 4.34 32.24
CA PRO A 471 28.46 5.40 31.72
C PRO A 471 28.52 5.46 30.19
N GLU A 472 28.30 4.33 29.51
CA GLU A 472 28.21 4.22 28.05
C GLU A 472 27.05 5.03 27.45
N MET A 473 26.04 5.38 28.25
CA MET A 473 24.90 6.20 27.83
C MET A 473 25.18 7.71 27.99
N LEU A 474 26.19 8.09 28.78
CA LEU A 474 26.53 9.46 29.11
C LEU A 474 27.56 10.02 28.12
N ALA A 475 27.38 11.28 27.74
CA ALA A 475 28.34 12.03 26.94
C ALA A 475 29.66 12.27 27.70
N ASP A 476 30.70 12.72 26.99
CA ASP A 476 32.02 13.02 27.55
C ASP A 476 32.02 14.01 28.74
N ASP A 477 30.97 14.84 28.87
CA ASP A 477 30.79 15.78 29.98
C ASP A 477 30.24 15.13 31.26
N GLY A 478 29.81 13.86 31.20
CA GLY A 478 29.22 13.10 32.31
C GLY A 478 27.85 13.60 32.77
N VAL A 479 27.22 14.51 32.04
CA VAL A 479 25.94 15.17 32.40
C VAL A 479 24.92 15.05 31.28
N SER A 480 25.36 15.17 30.03
CA SER A 480 24.52 15.02 28.84
C SER A 480 24.43 13.55 28.44
N TRP A 481 23.42 13.21 27.62
CA TRP A 481 23.19 11.84 27.13
C TRP A 481 23.56 11.76 25.65
N TYR A 482 24.26 10.68 25.24
CA TYR A 482 24.51 10.42 23.82
C TYR A 482 23.24 10.03 23.06
N PHE A 483 22.34 9.32 23.74
CA PHE A 483 21.16 8.71 23.13
C PHE A 483 19.89 9.37 23.64
N ASN A 484 19.00 9.72 22.72
CA ASN A 484 17.67 10.24 23.03
C ASN A 484 16.68 9.08 23.22
N THR A 485 16.47 8.63 24.45
CA THR A 485 15.52 7.55 24.76
C THR A 485 14.05 7.96 24.57
N SER A 486 13.75 9.26 24.66
CA SER A 486 12.40 9.81 24.44
C SER A 486 11.89 9.65 22.99
N ILE A 487 12.75 9.22 22.06
CA ILE A 487 12.34 8.93 20.68
C ILE A 487 11.33 7.79 20.59
N ALA A 488 11.37 6.85 21.56
CA ALA A 488 10.42 5.75 21.66
C ALA A 488 8.99 6.28 21.87
N GLU A 489 8.81 7.16 22.85
CA GLU A 489 7.51 7.77 23.16
C GLU A 489 6.97 8.61 21.99
N GLN A 490 7.84 9.43 21.35
CA GLN A 490 7.42 10.20 20.17
C GLN A 490 6.98 9.32 19.00
N THR A 491 7.63 8.16 18.85
CA THR A 491 7.29 7.19 17.81
C THR A 491 6.01 6.44 18.16
N ASN A 492 5.76 6.13 19.43
CA ASN A 492 4.49 5.58 19.91
C ASN A 492 3.33 6.55 19.67
N VAL A 493 3.53 7.85 19.90
CA VAL A 493 2.52 8.88 19.57
C VAL A 493 2.21 8.86 18.07
N TRP A 494 3.23 8.75 17.21
CA TRP A 494 2.98 8.62 15.78
C TRP A 494 2.24 7.33 15.44
N PHE A 495 2.64 6.22 16.03
CA PHE A 495 2.04 4.92 15.78
C PHE A 495 0.58 4.87 16.24
N GLY A 496 0.27 5.49 17.37
CA GLY A 496 -1.08 5.58 17.93
C GLY A 496 -2.08 6.33 17.06
N GLY A 497 -1.62 7.18 16.13
CA GLY A 497 -2.49 7.86 15.15
C GLY A 497 -3.24 6.88 14.24
N TYR A 498 -2.77 5.64 14.06
CA TYR A 498 -3.43 4.63 13.23
C TYR A 498 -4.59 3.91 13.93
N HIS A 499 -4.72 3.99 15.26
CA HIS A 499 -5.72 3.20 16.01
C HIS A 499 -7.14 3.34 15.47
N ALA A 500 -7.55 4.55 15.09
CA ALA A 500 -8.91 4.79 14.58
C ALA A 500 -9.17 4.13 13.22
N MET A 501 -8.18 4.08 12.32
CA MET A 501 -8.37 3.51 10.98
C MET A 501 -8.23 1.99 10.94
N LEU A 502 -7.45 1.43 11.88
CA LEU A 502 -7.20 -0.01 11.98
C LEU A 502 -8.32 -0.76 12.71
N ARG A 503 -9.23 -0.03 13.36
CA ARG A 503 -10.38 -0.62 14.06
C ARG A 503 -11.17 -1.51 13.07
N GLU A 504 -11.44 -2.74 13.49
CA GLU A 504 -12.12 -3.80 12.72
C GLU A 504 -11.36 -4.40 11.53
N MET A 505 -10.08 -4.08 11.34
CA MET A 505 -9.26 -4.78 10.35
C MET A 505 -8.97 -6.22 10.79
N LEU A 506 -9.01 -7.16 9.84
CA LEU A 506 -8.58 -8.54 10.09
C LEU A 506 -7.05 -8.61 10.22
N PRO A 507 -6.49 -9.58 10.98
CA PRO A 507 -5.07 -9.63 11.33
C PRO A 507 -4.11 -9.47 10.14
N VAL A 508 -4.41 -10.12 9.01
CA VAL A 508 -3.59 -10.04 7.79
C VAL A 508 -3.49 -8.61 7.27
N LYS A 509 -4.62 -7.91 7.15
CA LYS A 509 -4.67 -6.52 6.64
C LYS A 509 -4.10 -5.55 7.66
N TYR A 510 -4.36 -5.81 8.95
CA TYR A 510 -3.83 -5.03 10.06
C TYR A 510 -2.29 -5.02 10.05
N ASN A 511 -1.67 -6.21 10.04
CA ASN A 511 -0.22 -6.35 10.01
C ASN A 511 0.38 -5.78 8.72
N PHE A 512 -0.19 -6.15 7.57
CA PHE A 512 0.30 -5.69 6.27
C PHE A 512 0.32 -4.16 6.15
N PHE A 513 -0.71 -3.50 6.67
CA PHE A 513 -0.80 -2.04 6.67
C PHE A 513 0.24 -1.41 7.60
N LEU A 514 0.32 -1.87 8.85
CA LEU A 514 1.25 -1.31 9.83
C LEU A 514 2.71 -1.51 9.41
N ASP A 515 3.07 -2.71 8.95
CA ASP A 515 4.43 -3.00 8.53
C ASP A 515 4.84 -2.14 7.33
N GLU A 516 3.90 -1.81 6.45
CA GLU A 516 4.14 -0.87 5.37
C GLU A 516 4.30 0.57 5.85
N MET A 517 3.48 1.03 6.79
CA MET A 517 3.63 2.39 7.35
C MET A 517 4.96 2.54 8.09
N VAL A 518 5.38 1.52 8.84
CA VAL A 518 6.67 1.48 9.52
C VAL A 518 7.81 1.53 8.51
N ARG A 519 7.78 0.69 7.45
CA ARG A 519 8.78 0.70 6.38
C ARG A 519 8.91 2.08 5.73
N LEU A 520 7.79 2.70 5.36
CA LEU A 520 7.78 4.02 4.71
C LEU A 520 8.29 5.13 5.65
N ARG A 521 7.97 5.04 6.95
CA ARG A 521 8.55 5.93 7.96
C ARG A 521 10.07 5.75 8.04
N ASN A 522 10.55 4.50 8.14
CA ASN A 522 11.98 4.21 8.21
C ASN A 522 12.73 4.74 6.98
N LEU A 523 12.18 4.61 5.77
CA LEU A 523 12.76 5.22 4.56
C LEU A 523 12.90 6.74 4.69
N THR A 524 11.88 7.41 5.24
CA THR A 524 11.91 8.86 5.48
C THR A 524 12.92 9.24 6.56
N THR A 525 13.04 8.44 7.61
CA THR A 525 14.02 8.64 8.69
C THR A 525 15.44 8.43 8.18
N MET A 526 15.71 7.36 7.44
CA MET A 526 17.02 7.10 6.83
C MET A 526 17.45 8.23 5.90
N ALA A 527 16.53 8.77 5.09
CA ALA A 527 16.82 9.91 4.22
C ALA A 527 17.26 11.15 5.02
N LYS A 528 16.62 11.43 6.16
CA LYS A 528 17.02 12.53 7.06
C LYS A 528 18.39 12.29 7.67
N LEU A 529 18.63 11.08 8.17
CA LEU A 529 19.91 10.71 8.79
C LEU A 529 21.09 10.73 7.80
N ALA A 530 20.83 10.56 6.50
CA ALA A 530 21.86 10.65 5.46
C ALA A 530 22.18 12.09 5.06
N ASP A 531 21.28 13.04 5.35
CA ASP A 531 21.47 14.46 5.08
C ASP A 531 22.19 15.19 6.24
N ASP A 532 22.16 14.61 7.45
CA ASP A 532 22.87 15.05 8.66
C ASP A 532 24.33 14.56 8.69
#